data_AF-C5DGT6-F1
#
_entry.id   AF-C5DGT6-F1
#
_cell.length_a   1.000
_cell.length_b   1.000
_cell.length_c   1.000
_cell.angle_alpha   90.00
_cell.angle_beta   90.00
_cell.angle_gamma   90.00
#
_symmetry.space_group_name_H-M   'P 1'
#
loop_
_entity.id
_entity.type
_entity.pdbx_description
1 polymer ?
#
loop_
_entity_poly.entity_id
_entity_poly.type
_entity_poly.pdbx_seq_one_letter_code
_entity_poly.pdbx_strand_id
1 'polypeptide(L)'
;MSQQLLLSGRLARSLHVVARSKRVWLRGFPAPQRSIHLSPRQRQQQVKLETPELNKYREYYKRLQAAVNDVPEELASKSPSLVTLHRRLNLPESFQLSTLARCLTCRSSRLPSDLNVPSSGAAFTSSVPTSNFYDNHGLNIFGKNLLTYHVTRQTMAKYPRLPTVVLNAAVDAYISQSVLASVGRSWGIELENSSVLDRYLREEPIQVSLGKLRFFNNALKREDGVELITSHNFSEDAAYALAVRSVIGALWAYTHETDPTFAFRFIDDHILSRKLDVTRIFQFEQPARELAVLCRRENLSPPVSKLLAESGRLSKAPVFIVGVFSGAEKLGEGFGSSLKEAKARAATDALMKWYCYEPVQGQAPVIDPGAVIV
;
A
#
# COMPACT_ATOMS: atom_id res chain seq x y z
N MET A 1 -55.76 6.31 31.32
CA MET A 1 -56.99 5.82 30.67
C MET A 1 -56.58 5.39 29.27
N SER A 2 -56.22 4.11 29.12
CA SER A 2 -57.11 3.00 28.70
C SER A 2 -57.07 2.87 27.18
N GLN A 3 -56.78 1.74 26.55
CA GLN A 3 -56.77 0.32 26.94
C GLN A 3 -55.98 -0.42 25.83
N GLN A 4 -54.99 -1.25 26.20
CA GLN A 4 -55.03 -2.73 26.12
C GLN A 4 -55.10 -3.29 24.68
N LEU A 5 -54.03 -3.96 24.21
CA LEU A 5 -53.78 -5.40 24.43
C LEU A 5 -54.99 -6.26 24.03
N LEU A 6 -54.82 -7.09 22.98
CA LEU A 6 -55.15 -8.52 22.96
C LEU A 6 -55.59 -9.03 21.56
N LEU A 7 -55.11 -10.24 21.25
CA LEU A 7 -55.74 -11.28 20.42
C LEU A 7 -55.63 -11.09 18.89
N SER A 8 -55.36 -12.12 18.08
CA SER A 8 -55.30 -13.55 18.34
C SER A 8 -54.63 -14.26 17.15
N GLY A 9 -53.60 -15.05 17.45
CA GLY A 9 -53.24 -16.19 16.61
C GLY A 9 -54.27 -17.29 16.82
N ARG A 10 -54.68 -17.95 15.71
CA ARG A 10 -55.03 -19.37 15.57
C ARG A 10 -55.92 -19.57 14.34
N LEU A 11 -55.41 -20.30 13.36
CA LEU A 11 -56.18 -21.39 12.77
C LEU A 11 -55.37 -22.68 12.96
N ALA A 12 -55.81 -23.43 13.95
CA ALA A 12 -55.44 -24.82 14.20
C ALA A 12 -56.61 -25.70 13.74
N ARG A 13 -56.30 -26.95 13.35
CA ARG A 13 -57.13 -28.16 13.49
C ARG A 13 -56.23 -29.34 13.05
N SER A 14 -55.49 -30.01 13.93
CA SER A 14 -55.87 -30.95 15.00
C SER A 14 -56.73 -32.12 14.52
N LEU A 15 -56.31 -33.35 14.84
CA LEU A 15 -57.05 -34.23 15.75
C LEU A 15 -56.20 -35.46 16.12
N HIS A 16 -55.94 -35.60 17.42
CA HIS A 16 -55.60 -36.87 18.06
C HIS A 16 -56.89 -37.58 18.44
N VAL A 17 -56.92 -38.90 18.31
CA VAL A 17 -57.82 -39.77 19.09
C VAL A 17 -56.97 -40.90 19.69
N VAL A 18 -56.98 -40.96 21.01
CA VAL A 18 -56.40 -42.03 21.84
C VAL A 18 -57.45 -43.12 22.01
N ALA A 19 -57.08 -44.39 21.83
CA ALA A 19 -57.83 -45.52 22.36
C ALA A 19 -56.87 -46.50 23.05
N ARG A 20 -57.03 -46.64 24.37
CA ARG A 20 -56.40 -47.65 25.21
C ARG A 20 -56.93 -49.04 24.82
N SER A 21 -56.05 -50.03 24.74
CA SER A 21 -56.43 -51.42 25.00
C SER A 21 -55.29 -52.16 25.72
N LYS A 22 -55.61 -52.68 26.92
CA LYS A 22 -54.81 -53.64 27.67
C LYS A 22 -55.16 -55.04 27.17
N ARG A 23 -54.15 -55.90 27.00
CA ARG A 23 -54.09 -57.39 27.09
C ARG A 23 -52.96 -57.84 26.15
N VAL A 24 -52.17 -58.89 26.35
CA VAL A 24 -51.87 -59.85 27.42
C VAL A 24 -50.49 -60.40 27.02
N TRP A 25 -49.63 -60.69 27.99
CA TRP A 25 -48.35 -61.38 27.75
C TRP A 25 -48.58 -62.79 27.19
N LEU A 26 -47.98 -63.10 26.04
CA LEU A 26 -47.75 -64.49 25.62
C LEU A 26 -46.25 -64.73 25.44
N ARG A 27 -45.84 -65.82 26.05
CA ARG A 27 -44.48 -66.28 26.35
C ARG A 27 -43.60 -66.32 25.10
N GLY A 28 -42.36 -65.86 25.28
CA GLY A 28 -41.28 -66.12 24.34
C GLY A 28 -40.93 -67.61 24.31
N PHE A 29 -40.75 -68.11 23.09
CA PHE A 29 -39.95 -69.28 22.78
C PHE A 29 -38.93 -68.89 21.69
N PRO A 30 -37.69 -69.40 21.74
CA PRO A 30 -36.58 -68.88 20.97
C PRO A 30 -36.53 -69.48 19.55
N ALA A 31 -36.11 -68.69 18.58
CA ALA A 31 -35.74 -69.13 17.24
C ALA A 31 -34.44 -68.42 16.81
N PRO A 32 -33.62 -69.06 15.97
CA PRO A 32 -32.21 -69.28 16.27
C PRO A 32 -31.29 -68.13 15.86
N GLN A 33 -30.25 -67.91 16.66
CA GLN A 33 -29.12 -67.05 16.32
C GLN A 33 -28.41 -67.59 15.07
N ARG A 34 -28.62 -66.93 13.92
CA ARG A 34 -27.62 -66.96 12.86
C ARG A 34 -26.46 -66.08 13.33
N SER A 35 -25.38 -66.71 13.77
CA SER A 35 -24.10 -66.05 13.95
C SER A 35 -23.66 -65.50 12.60
N ILE A 36 -23.84 -64.19 12.40
CA ILE A 36 -23.06 -63.46 11.40
C ILE A 36 -21.64 -63.50 11.93
N HIS A 37 -20.82 -64.39 11.37
CA HIS A 37 -19.37 -64.33 11.55
C HIS A 37 -18.89 -62.98 11.03
N LEU A 38 -18.84 -61.98 11.92
CA LEU A 38 -17.99 -60.81 11.74
C LEU A 38 -16.57 -61.35 11.75
N SER A 39 -16.02 -61.60 10.56
CA SER A 39 -14.59 -61.72 10.38
C SER A 39 -13.95 -60.52 11.07
N PRO A 40 -12.93 -60.70 11.93
CA PRO A 40 -12.25 -59.55 12.51
C PRO A 40 -11.73 -58.75 11.33
N ARG A 41 -12.20 -57.51 11.21
CA ARG A 41 -11.70 -56.55 10.24
C ARG A 41 -10.22 -56.40 10.56
N GLN A 42 -9.39 -57.21 9.91
CA GLN A 42 -7.94 -57.08 9.99
C GLN A 42 -7.71 -55.59 9.73
N ARG A 43 -7.16 -54.89 10.72
CA ARG A 43 -6.54 -53.60 10.47
C ARG A 43 -5.52 -53.91 9.40
N GLN A 44 -5.88 -53.68 8.13
CA GLN A 44 -4.91 -53.58 7.07
C GLN A 44 -3.96 -52.50 7.58
N GLN A 45 -2.79 -52.92 8.06
CA GLN A 45 -1.69 -52.01 8.30
C GLN A 45 -1.58 -51.23 7.00
N GLN A 46 -1.80 -49.92 7.06
CA GLN A 46 -1.54 -49.05 5.92
C GLN A 46 -0.11 -49.34 5.48
N VAL A 47 0.04 -50.02 4.36
CA VAL A 47 1.32 -50.27 3.73
C VAL A 47 1.89 -48.89 3.44
N LYS A 48 2.90 -48.46 4.21
CA LYS A 48 3.63 -47.23 3.93
C LYS A 48 4.38 -47.46 2.62
N LEU A 49 3.76 -47.07 1.51
CA LEU A 49 4.44 -46.98 0.22
C LEU A 49 5.63 -46.02 0.40
N GLU A 50 6.83 -46.47 0.05
CA GLU A 50 8.03 -45.63 0.11
C GLU A 50 7.90 -44.52 -0.95
N THR A 51 7.73 -43.27 -0.48
CA THR A 51 7.70 -42.07 -1.34
C THR A 51 8.98 -41.26 -1.13
N PRO A 52 10.14 -41.70 -1.66
CA PRO A 52 11.42 -41.06 -1.42
C PRO A 52 11.44 -39.59 -1.89
N GLU A 53 10.82 -39.29 -3.03
CA GLU A 53 10.78 -37.93 -3.58
C GLU A 53 9.96 -36.95 -2.75
N LEU A 54 8.83 -37.41 -2.18
CA LEU A 54 8.02 -36.59 -1.29
C LEU A 54 8.79 -36.23 -0.02
N ASN A 55 9.54 -37.19 0.54
CA ASN A 55 10.38 -36.94 1.70
C ASN A 55 11.50 -35.94 1.40
N LYS A 56 12.18 -36.06 0.26
CA LYS A 56 13.19 -35.09 -0.20
C LYS A 56 12.61 -33.69 -0.35
N TYR A 57 11.45 -33.56 -1.02
CA TYR A 57 10.76 -32.28 -1.15
C TYR A 57 10.37 -31.69 0.21
N ARG A 58 9.87 -32.52 1.13
CA ARG A 58 9.50 -32.09 2.50
C ARG A 58 10.72 -31.59 3.27
N GLU A 59 11.87 -32.22 3.12
CA GLU A 59 13.13 -31.76 3.71
C GLU A 59 13.58 -30.42 3.11
N TYR A 60 13.54 -30.29 1.78
CA TYR A 60 13.82 -29.03 1.09
C TYR A 60 12.91 -27.90 1.59
N TYR A 61 11.60 -28.14 1.65
CA TYR A 61 10.62 -27.18 2.14
C TYR A 61 10.93 -26.71 3.56
N LYS A 62 11.26 -27.65 4.47
CA LYS A 62 11.64 -27.33 5.86
C LYS A 62 12.92 -26.50 5.92
N ARG A 63 13.93 -26.82 5.09
CA ARG A 63 15.19 -26.04 5.01
C ARG A 63 14.93 -24.63 4.49
N LEU A 64 14.11 -24.48 3.45
CA LEU A 64 13.69 -23.18 2.92
C LEU A 64 12.95 -22.37 4.00
N GLN A 65 12.02 -23.00 4.72
CA GLN A 65 11.29 -22.35 5.81
C GLN A 65 12.21 -21.87 6.94
N ALA A 66 13.17 -22.70 7.36
CA ALA A 66 14.16 -22.32 8.35
C ALA A 66 15.03 -21.15 7.86
N ALA A 67 15.51 -21.19 6.62
CA ALA A 67 16.31 -20.12 6.03
C ALA A 67 15.54 -18.80 5.90
N VAL A 68 14.23 -18.83 5.65
CA VAL A 68 13.37 -17.64 5.61
C VAL A 68 13.13 -17.06 7.00
N ASN A 69 13.07 -17.91 8.04
CA ASN A 69 12.81 -17.47 9.40
C ASN A 69 14.05 -16.90 10.08
N ASP A 70 15.22 -17.53 9.91
CA ASP A 70 16.43 -17.15 10.63
C ASP A 70 17.35 -16.25 9.79
N VAL A 71 17.20 -16.27 8.46
CA VAL A 71 17.97 -15.49 7.47
C VAL A 71 19.47 -15.39 7.82
N PRO A 72 20.21 -16.51 7.87
CA PRO A 72 21.61 -16.50 8.26
C PRO A 72 22.47 -15.74 7.24
N GLU A 73 23.43 -14.96 7.74
CA GLU A 73 24.29 -14.08 6.93
C GLU A 73 25.13 -14.87 5.89
N GLU A 74 25.55 -16.08 6.23
CA GLU A 74 26.29 -16.96 5.32
C GLU A 74 25.49 -17.38 4.08
N LEU A 75 24.16 -17.48 4.20
CA LEU A 75 23.28 -17.78 3.05
C LEU A 75 22.96 -16.50 2.28
N ALA A 76 22.76 -15.39 2.97
CA ALA A 76 22.46 -14.11 2.35
C ALA A 76 23.64 -13.60 1.50
N SER A 77 24.87 -13.72 2.00
CA SER A 77 26.10 -13.35 1.28
C SER A 77 26.34 -14.12 -0.02
N LYS A 78 25.87 -15.37 -0.08
CA LYS A 78 25.94 -16.21 -1.29
C LYS A 78 24.86 -15.85 -2.32
N SER A 79 23.89 -15.00 -1.99
CA SER A 79 22.83 -14.60 -2.91
C SER A 79 23.30 -13.50 -3.86
N PRO A 80 23.36 -13.74 -5.19
CA PRO A 80 23.81 -12.72 -6.14
C PRO A 80 22.86 -11.53 -6.22
N SER A 81 21.54 -11.75 -6.10
CA SER A 81 20.55 -10.68 -6.13
C SER A 81 20.73 -9.69 -4.96
N LEU A 82 20.97 -10.20 -3.75
CA LEU A 82 21.20 -9.34 -2.58
C LEU A 82 22.49 -8.53 -2.70
N VAL A 83 23.58 -9.16 -3.14
CA VAL A 83 24.88 -8.49 -3.32
C VAL A 83 24.78 -7.39 -4.38
N THR A 84 24.14 -7.69 -5.51
CA THR A 84 23.97 -6.70 -6.60
C THR A 84 23.07 -5.55 -6.18
N LEU A 85 21.99 -5.82 -5.44
CA LEU A 85 21.09 -4.79 -4.93
C LEU A 85 21.79 -3.90 -3.88
N HIS A 86 22.56 -4.50 -2.97
CA HIS A 86 23.35 -3.76 -1.97
C HIS A 86 24.32 -2.76 -2.65
N ARG A 87 25.07 -3.23 -3.66
CA ARG A 87 25.99 -2.39 -4.43
C ARG A 87 25.27 -1.35 -5.28
N ARG A 88 24.15 -1.69 -5.92
CA ARG A 88 23.37 -0.76 -6.76
C ARG A 88 22.85 0.43 -5.98
N LEU A 89 22.42 0.20 -4.73
CA LEU A 89 21.88 1.24 -3.85
C LEU A 89 22.97 1.96 -3.05
N ASN A 90 24.26 1.63 -3.26
CA ASN A 90 25.40 2.16 -2.50
C ASN A 90 25.17 2.10 -0.97
N LEU A 91 24.65 0.97 -0.48
CA LEU A 91 24.41 0.79 0.95
C LEU A 91 25.74 0.71 1.71
N PRO A 92 25.78 1.15 2.99
CA PRO A 92 27.01 1.09 3.78
C PRO A 92 27.45 -0.36 4.02
N GLU A 93 28.75 -0.59 4.17
CA GLU A 93 29.30 -1.93 4.38
C GLU A 93 28.88 -2.53 5.73
N SER A 94 28.51 -1.69 6.70
CA SER A 94 27.91 -2.14 7.95
C SER A 94 26.52 -2.78 7.77
N PHE A 95 25.83 -2.49 6.66
CA PHE A 95 24.51 -3.00 6.37
C PHE A 95 24.57 -4.46 5.92
N GLN A 96 24.13 -5.37 6.80
CA GLN A 96 24.16 -6.81 6.58
C GLN A 96 23.18 -7.26 5.49
N LEU A 97 23.55 -8.30 4.73
CA LEU A 97 22.73 -8.84 3.65
C LEU A 97 21.54 -9.65 4.19
N SER A 98 21.65 -10.22 5.39
CA SER A 98 20.51 -10.82 6.12
C SER A 98 19.41 -9.80 6.40
N THR A 99 19.78 -8.58 6.79
CA THR A 99 18.81 -7.48 7.00
C THR A 99 18.17 -7.07 5.67
N LEU A 100 18.94 -7.05 4.58
CA LEU A 100 18.40 -6.79 3.25
C LEU A 100 17.36 -7.84 2.84
N ALA A 101 17.68 -9.13 3.01
CA ALA A 101 16.76 -10.23 2.77
C ALA A 101 15.50 -10.16 3.66
N ARG A 102 15.65 -9.72 4.92
CA ARG A 102 14.51 -9.46 5.80
C ARG A 102 13.62 -8.34 5.24
N CYS A 103 14.18 -7.26 4.71
CA CYS A 103 13.40 -6.17 4.10
C CYS A 103 12.53 -6.66 2.92
N LEU A 104 13.01 -7.67 2.18
CA LEU A 104 12.30 -8.32 1.08
C LEU A 104 11.27 -9.38 1.55
N THR A 105 11.11 -9.59 2.85
CA THR A 105 10.21 -10.61 3.42
C THR A 105 8.98 -9.96 4.02
N CYS A 106 7.89 -9.93 3.24
CA CYS A 106 6.60 -9.48 3.73
C CYS A 106 5.98 -10.50 4.69
N ARG A 107 5.17 -10.02 5.61
CA ARG A 107 4.47 -10.86 6.61
C ARG A 107 3.60 -11.92 5.91
N SER A 108 3.94 -13.19 6.10
CA SER A 108 3.18 -14.33 5.58
C SER A 108 2.84 -15.40 6.63
N SER A 109 2.85 -15.04 7.91
CA SER A 109 2.72 -15.99 9.02
C SER A 109 1.35 -16.66 9.14
N ARG A 110 0.29 -16.05 8.59
CA ARG A 110 -1.04 -16.66 8.47
C ARG A 110 -1.37 -16.78 6.99
N LEU A 111 -1.13 -17.97 6.41
CA LEU A 111 -1.74 -18.30 5.11
C LEU A 111 -3.26 -18.38 5.34
N PRO A 112 -4.07 -17.58 4.63
CA PRO A 112 -5.51 -17.78 4.63
C PRO A 112 -5.80 -19.07 3.88
N SER A 113 -5.98 -20.18 4.60
CA SER A 113 -6.36 -21.48 4.02
C SER A 113 -7.63 -21.36 3.17
N ASP A 114 -8.51 -20.47 3.58
CA ASP A 114 -9.83 -20.26 2.98
C ASP A 114 -9.74 -19.52 1.64
N LEU A 115 -8.62 -18.86 1.34
CA LEU A 115 -8.38 -18.16 0.07
C LEU A 115 -7.65 -19.03 -0.96
N ASN A 116 -7.09 -20.17 -0.56
CA ASN A 116 -6.39 -21.07 -1.48
C ASN A 116 -7.37 -22.01 -2.18
N VAL A 117 -8.30 -21.42 -2.93
CA VAL A 117 -9.35 -22.10 -3.68
C VAL A 117 -9.14 -21.79 -5.17
N PRO A 118 -8.43 -22.67 -5.92
CA PRO A 118 -8.14 -22.41 -7.33
C PRO A 118 -9.39 -22.21 -8.18
N SER A 119 -10.50 -22.89 -7.83
CA SER A 119 -11.79 -22.72 -8.52
C SER A 119 -12.41 -21.33 -8.36
N SER A 120 -12.01 -20.55 -7.35
CA SER A 120 -12.42 -19.15 -7.20
C SER A 120 -11.36 -18.17 -7.74
N GLY A 121 -10.38 -18.66 -8.50
CA GLY A 121 -9.35 -17.83 -9.13
C GLY A 121 -8.19 -17.43 -8.22
N ALA A 122 -7.96 -18.13 -7.10
CA ALA A 122 -6.80 -17.88 -6.24
C ALA A 122 -6.02 -19.14 -5.88
N ALA A 123 -4.70 -19.08 -6.08
CA ALA A 123 -3.76 -20.08 -5.62
C ALA A 123 -2.49 -19.42 -5.07
N PHE A 124 -2.09 -19.78 -3.85
CA PHE A 124 -0.92 -19.22 -3.17
C PHE A 124 0.14 -20.31 -2.95
N THR A 125 0.99 -20.54 -3.95
CA THR A 125 1.93 -21.68 -4.00
C THR A 125 3.42 -21.29 -3.88
N SER A 126 3.71 -20.00 -4.00
CA SER A 126 5.04 -19.38 -4.03
C SER A 126 5.58 -19.03 -2.65
N SER A 127 4.72 -18.59 -1.72
CA SER A 127 5.16 -18.13 -0.40
C SER A 127 5.25 -19.28 0.61
N VAL A 128 6.24 -19.20 1.50
CA VAL A 128 6.36 -20.08 2.68
C VAL A 128 5.93 -19.29 3.92
N PRO A 129 5.28 -19.90 4.93
CA PRO A 129 4.93 -19.23 6.17
C PRO A 129 6.18 -18.71 6.89
N THR A 130 6.22 -17.41 7.16
CA THR A 130 7.29 -16.74 7.91
C THR A 130 7.01 -16.72 9.41
N SER A 131 8.06 -16.59 10.21
CA SER A 131 7.98 -16.19 11.60
C SER A 131 7.35 -14.80 11.73
N ASN A 132 6.65 -14.55 12.85
CA ASN A 132 6.07 -13.24 13.16
C ASN A 132 7.14 -12.18 13.51
N PHE A 133 8.33 -12.62 13.93
CA PHE A 133 9.38 -11.73 14.44
C PHE A 133 10.40 -11.32 13.37
N TYR A 134 10.54 -12.14 12.32
CA TYR A 134 11.50 -11.96 11.24
C TYR A 134 10.81 -11.59 9.92
N ASP A 135 9.96 -10.57 9.99
CA ASP A 135 9.32 -9.96 8.82
C ASP A 135 9.77 -8.49 8.65
N ASN A 136 9.34 -7.90 7.53
CA ASN A 136 9.58 -6.49 7.22
C ASN A 136 8.53 -5.53 7.82
N HIS A 137 7.52 -6.04 8.55
CA HIS A 137 6.38 -5.24 8.98
C HIS A 137 6.77 -4.08 9.90
N GLY A 138 7.61 -4.34 10.91
CA GLY A 138 8.10 -3.31 11.83
C GLY A 138 8.98 -2.26 11.13
N LEU A 139 9.90 -2.73 10.28
CA LEU A 139 10.79 -1.87 9.48
C LEU A 139 10.00 -0.98 8.52
N ASN A 140 8.97 -1.53 7.89
CA ASN A 140 8.08 -0.78 7.02
C ASN A 140 7.36 0.36 7.75
N ILE A 141 6.80 0.11 8.95
CA ILE A 141 6.12 1.16 9.73
C ILE A 141 7.10 2.29 10.03
N PHE A 142 8.30 1.93 10.46
CA PHE A 142 9.33 2.90 10.80
C PHE A 142 9.78 3.70 9.57
N GLY A 143 10.08 3.04 8.46
CA GLY A 143 10.42 3.69 7.20
C GLY A 143 9.32 4.57 6.63
N LYS A 144 8.04 4.18 6.81
CA LYS A 144 6.89 5.05 6.47
C LYS A 144 6.92 6.33 7.29
N ASN A 145 7.16 6.25 8.60
CA ASN A 145 7.24 7.43 9.46
C ASN A 145 8.40 8.35 9.05
N LEU A 146 9.56 7.78 8.74
CA LEU A 146 10.72 8.52 8.25
C LEU A 146 10.44 9.25 6.93
N LEU A 147 9.85 8.55 5.96
CA LEU A 147 9.46 9.13 4.67
C LEU A 147 8.46 10.26 4.86
N THR A 148 7.39 10.03 5.62
CA THR A 148 6.38 11.05 5.89
C THR A 148 7.01 12.27 6.57
N TYR A 149 7.84 12.07 7.59
CA TYR A 149 8.53 13.16 8.29
C TYR A 149 9.42 13.95 7.34
N HIS A 150 10.33 13.27 6.63
CA HIS A 150 11.36 13.94 5.84
C HIS A 150 10.79 14.65 4.62
N VAL A 151 9.93 13.98 3.86
CA VAL A 151 9.31 14.54 2.64
C VAL A 151 8.39 15.70 2.98
N THR A 152 7.61 15.61 4.07
CA THR A 152 6.77 16.73 4.52
C THR A 152 7.64 17.91 4.94
N ARG A 153 8.68 17.67 5.75
CA ARG A 153 9.62 18.70 6.18
C ARG A 153 10.26 19.41 4.99
N GLN A 154 10.76 18.66 4.01
CA GLN A 154 11.42 19.24 2.84
C GLN A 154 10.44 20.01 1.96
N THR A 155 9.22 19.50 1.78
CA THR A 155 8.18 20.18 1.00
C THR A 155 7.74 21.48 1.67
N MET A 156 7.59 21.49 3.00
CA MET A 156 7.28 22.70 3.76
C MET A 156 8.44 23.71 3.75
N ALA A 157 9.68 23.23 3.84
CA ALA A 157 10.85 24.11 3.76
C ALA A 157 10.96 24.77 2.37
N LYS A 158 10.62 24.03 1.31
CA LYS A 158 10.62 24.55 -0.07
C LYS A 158 9.44 25.48 -0.34
N TYR A 159 8.23 25.13 0.13
CA TYR A 159 6.99 25.88 -0.06
C TYR A 159 6.30 26.16 1.30
N PRO A 160 6.74 27.17 2.06
CA PRO A 160 6.25 27.43 3.41
C PRO A 160 4.77 27.84 3.49
N ARG A 161 4.21 28.35 2.39
CA ARG A 161 2.82 28.85 2.32
C ARG A 161 1.86 27.86 1.67
N LEU A 162 2.30 26.63 1.43
CA LEU A 162 1.49 25.67 0.68
C LEU A 162 0.21 25.30 1.44
N PRO A 163 -0.99 25.39 0.83
CA PRO A 163 -2.23 24.98 1.50
C PRO A 163 -2.17 23.50 1.91
N THR A 164 -2.75 23.16 3.06
CA THR A 164 -2.66 21.81 3.65
C THR A 164 -3.09 20.69 2.70
N VAL A 165 -4.15 20.90 1.92
CA VAL A 165 -4.64 19.91 0.94
C VAL A 165 -3.62 19.67 -0.17
N VAL A 166 -3.01 20.76 -0.66
CA VAL A 166 -1.98 20.71 -1.72
C VAL A 166 -0.69 20.11 -1.18
N LEU A 167 -0.32 20.43 0.06
CA LEU A 167 0.81 19.81 0.75
C LEU A 167 0.63 18.30 0.89
N ASN A 168 -0.54 17.85 1.34
CA ASN A 168 -0.84 16.43 1.47
C ASN A 168 -0.79 15.70 0.11
N ALA A 169 -1.34 16.33 -0.94
CA ALA A 169 -1.28 15.79 -2.30
C ALA A 169 0.15 15.75 -2.85
N ALA A 170 0.97 16.77 -2.57
CA ALA A 170 2.38 16.80 -2.96
C ALA A 170 3.18 15.72 -2.24
N VAL A 171 2.98 15.54 -0.93
CA VAL A 171 3.61 14.47 -0.15
C VAL A 171 3.18 13.11 -0.70
N ASP A 172 1.89 12.87 -0.92
CA ASP A 172 1.41 11.61 -1.51
C ASP A 172 1.99 11.38 -2.93
N ALA A 173 2.11 12.42 -3.75
CA ALA A 173 2.75 12.29 -5.06
C ALA A 173 4.24 11.88 -4.99
N TYR A 174 4.95 12.17 -3.90
CA TYR A 174 6.31 11.65 -3.68
C TYR A 174 6.33 10.24 -3.08
N ILE A 175 5.45 9.93 -2.10
CA ILE A 175 5.54 8.70 -1.28
C ILE A 175 4.31 7.77 -1.35
N SER A 176 3.46 7.95 -2.37
CA SER A 176 2.33 7.07 -2.65
C SER A 176 2.78 5.64 -2.89
N GLN A 177 1.86 4.70 -2.68
CA GLN A 177 2.15 3.27 -2.85
C GLN A 177 2.63 2.94 -4.27
N SER A 178 2.00 3.51 -5.30
CA SER A 178 2.36 3.27 -6.69
C SER A 178 3.74 3.84 -7.03
N VAL A 179 4.09 5.01 -6.49
CA VAL A 179 5.41 5.62 -6.69
C VAL A 179 6.49 4.81 -6.02
N LEU A 180 6.30 4.41 -4.76
CA LEU A 180 7.25 3.54 -4.06
C LEU A 180 7.36 2.16 -4.74
N ALA A 181 6.27 1.65 -5.32
CA ALA A 181 6.33 0.44 -6.13
C ALA A 181 7.18 0.62 -7.40
N SER A 182 7.02 1.75 -8.10
CA SER A 182 7.86 2.11 -9.24
C SER A 182 9.34 2.26 -8.85
N VAL A 183 9.64 2.81 -7.67
CA VAL A 183 11.01 2.90 -7.13
C VAL A 183 11.56 1.51 -6.80
N GLY A 184 10.79 0.64 -6.16
CA GLY A 184 11.20 -0.73 -5.88
C GLY A 184 11.51 -1.53 -7.16
N ARG A 185 10.70 -1.32 -8.21
CA ARG A 185 10.96 -1.89 -9.54
C ARG A 185 12.22 -1.31 -10.18
N SER A 186 12.46 0.00 -10.09
CA SER A 186 13.68 0.62 -10.66
C SER A 186 14.94 0.21 -9.91
N TRP A 187 14.85 -0.12 -8.63
CA TRP A 187 15.92 -0.75 -7.86
C TRP A 187 16.21 -2.20 -8.30
N GLY A 188 15.38 -2.78 -9.15
CA GLY A 188 15.50 -4.16 -9.65
C GLY A 188 15.20 -5.21 -8.59
N ILE A 189 14.27 -4.92 -7.67
CA ILE A 189 13.71 -5.94 -6.79
C ILE A 189 12.83 -6.86 -7.63
N GLU A 190 13.10 -8.15 -7.63
CA GLU A 190 12.31 -9.15 -8.36
C GLU A 190 11.28 -9.82 -7.45
N LEU A 191 10.14 -10.25 -7.99
CA LEU A 191 9.12 -10.98 -7.24
C LEU A 191 9.39 -12.49 -7.22
N GLU A 192 9.06 -13.14 -6.10
CA GLU A 192 9.01 -14.61 -6.04
C GLU A 192 7.70 -15.12 -6.65
N ASN A 193 7.68 -15.29 -7.97
CA ASN A 193 6.51 -15.84 -8.69
C ASN A 193 6.55 -17.37 -8.84
N SER A 194 7.68 -18.02 -8.58
CA SER A 194 7.79 -19.48 -8.75
C SER A 194 7.22 -20.24 -7.55
N SER A 195 6.49 -21.33 -7.84
CA SER A 195 6.02 -22.24 -6.79
C SER A 195 7.20 -22.84 -6.02
N VAL A 196 7.00 -23.20 -4.75
CA VAL A 196 8.04 -23.91 -3.97
C VAL A 196 8.41 -25.24 -4.63
N LEU A 197 7.44 -25.93 -5.23
CA LEU A 197 7.69 -27.19 -5.94
C LEU A 197 8.55 -27.01 -7.18
N ASP A 198 8.27 -25.97 -7.99
CA ASP A 198 9.04 -25.71 -9.21
C ASP A 198 10.50 -25.38 -8.89
N ARG A 199 10.75 -24.67 -7.80
CA ARG A 199 12.11 -24.37 -7.32
C ARG A 199 12.87 -25.63 -6.91
N TYR A 200 12.19 -26.56 -6.25
CA TYR A 200 12.76 -27.87 -5.91
C TYR A 200 13.10 -28.66 -7.18
N LEU A 201 12.18 -28.72 -8.16
CA LEU A 201 12.39 -29.45 -9.41
C LEU A 201 13.52 -28.86 -10.27
N ARG A 202 13.74 -27.55 -10.20
CA ARG A 202 14.86 -26.85 -10.86
C ARG A 202 16.16 -26.94 -10.06
N GLU A 203 16.14 -27.55 -8.88
CA GLU A 203 17.27 -27.59 -7.95
C GLU A 203 17.85 -26.20 -7.65
N GLU A 204 16.98 -25.19 -7.54
CA GLU A 204 17.40 -23.80 -7.31
C GLU A 204 17.97 -23.63 -5.89
N PRO A 205 19.13 -22.97 -5.74
CA PRO A 205 19.69 -22.67 -4.44
C PRO A 205 18.76 -21.77 -3.61
N ILE A 206 18.59 -22.09 -2.33
CA ILE A 206 17.74 -21.34 -1.37
C ILE A 206 18.11 -19.85 -1.32
N GLN A 207 19.38 -19.53 -1.53
CA GLN A 207 19.94 -18.19 -1.53
C GLN A 207 19.29 -17.29 -2.59
N VAL A 208 18.86 -17.84 -3.72
CA VAL A 208 18.20 -17.06 -4.77
C VAL A 208 16.82 -16.60 -4.30
N SER A 209 16.08 -17.48 -3.62
CA SER A 209 14.81 -17.12 -2.98
C SER A 209 14.95 -16.10 -1.85
N LEU A 210 16.14 -15.96 -1.23
CA LEU A 210 16.43 -14.89 -0.25
C LEU A 210 16.56 -13.50 -0.88
N GLY A 211 16.96 -13.43 -2.15
CA GLY A 211 17.12 -12.18 -2.88
C GLY A 211 15.90 -11.72 -3.67
N LYS A 212 14.79 -12.46 -3.60
CA LYS A 212 13.51 -12.12 -4.24
C LYS A 212 12.52 -11.60 -3.19
N LEU A 213 11.62 -10.71 -3.63
CA LEU A 213 10.54 -10.17 -2.82
C LEU A 213 9.48 -11.25 -2.58
N ARG A 214 9.28 -11.58 -1.32
CA ARG A 214 8.36 -12.63 -0.87
C ARG A 214 7.17 -12.00 -0.18
N PHE A 215 6.00 -12.30 -0.71
CA PHE A 215 4.72 -11.92 -0.13
C PHE A 215 3.67 -12.93 -0.61
N PHE A 216 2.44 -12.80 -0.12
CA PHE A 216 1.32 -13.56 -0.66
C PHE A 216 0.93 -13.02 -2.04
N ASN A 217 1.53 -13.56 -3.09
CA ASN A 217 1.07 -13.36 -4.45
C ASN A 217 0.12 -14.48 -4.86
N ASN A 218 -1.01 -14.10 -5.47
CA ASN A 218 -1.82 -15.04 -6.21
C ASN A 218 -1.02 -15.48 -7.45
N ALA A 219 -0.89 -16.78 -7.68
CA ALA A 219 -0.23 -17.31 -8.88
C ALA A 219 -1.11 -17.12 -10.13
N LEU A 220 -2.44 -17.19 -9.98
CA LEU A 220 -3.43 -17.16 -11.07
C LEU A 220 -3.83 -15.73 -11.49
N LYS A 221 -2.96 -14.74 -11.27
CA LYS A 221 -3.23 -13.28 -11.19
C LYS A 221 -4.29 -12.73 -12.15
N ARG A 222 -4.27 -13.18 -13.41
CA ARG A 222 -5.17 -12.77 -14.50
C ARG A 222 -5.31 -13.92 -15.48
N GLU A 223 -5.76 -15.07 -15.02
CA GLU A 223 -6.19 -16.11 -15.96
C GLU A 223 -7.58 -15.73 -16.49
N ASP A 224 -7.74 -15.76 -17.82
CA ASP A 224 -9.00 -15.47 -18.53
C ASP A 224 -9.62 -14.08 -18.27
N GLY A 225 -8.81 -13.10 -17.86
CA GLY A 225 -9.28 -11.73 -17.57
C GLY A 225 -10.07 -11.61 -16.27
N VAL A 226 -10.09 -12.65 -15.43
CA VAL A 226 -10.71 -12.63 -14.11
C VAL A 226 -9.67 -12.20 -13.06
N GLU A 227 -9.98 -11.18 -12.28
CA GLU A 227 -9.17 -10.73 -11.14
C GLU A 227 -9.93 -10.96 -9.83
N LEU A 228 -9.29 -11.67 -8.88
CA LEU A 228 -9.83 -11.78 -7.54
C LEU A 228 -9.51 -10.51 -6.74
N ILE A 229 -10.54 -9.81 -6.31
CA ILE A 229 -10.42 -8.68 -5.38
C ILE A 229 -10.55 -9.20 -3.95
N THR A 230 -9.46 -9.19 -3.20
CA THR A 230 -9.45 -9.55 -1.79
C THR A 230 -9.58 -8.33 -0.89
N SER A 231 -10.16 -8.49 0.30
CA SER A 231 -10.23 -7.45 1.33
C SER A 231 -8.84 -7.06 1.88
N HIS A 232 -7.91 -8.01 1.88
CA HIS A 232 -6.53 -7.78 2.24
C HIS A 232 -5.71 -7.34 1.01
N ASN A 233 -4.85 -6.35 1.20
CA ASN A 233 -3.99 -5.81 0.15
C ASN A 233 -2.82 -6.75 -0.15
N PHE A 234 -3.08 -7.83 -0.88
CA PHE A 234 -2.07 -8.73 -1.45
C PHE A 234 -1.51 -8.22 -2.79
N SER A 235 -1.56 -6.91 -3.01
CA SER A 235 -1.11 -6.28 -4.24
C SER A 235 0.41 -6.29 -4.32
N GLU A 236 0.93 -6.50 -5.53
CA GLU A 236 2.37 -6.38 -5.81
C GLU A 236 2.89 -4.98 -5.48
N ASP A 237 2.12 -3.95 -5.82
CA ASP A 237 2.50 -2.55 -5.54
C ASP A 237 2.64 -2.31 -4.04
N ALA A 238 1.77 -2.91 -3.23
CA ALA A 238 1.87 -2.85 -1.79
C ALA A 238 3.16 -3.53 -1.31
N ALA A 239 3.47 -4.73 -1.82
CA ALA A 239 4.68 -5.47 -1.45
C ALA A 239 5.97 -4.70 -1.77
N TYR A 240 6.06 -4.09 -2.97
CA TYR A 240 7.21 -3.25 -3.32
C TYR A 240 7.32 -2.03 -2.41
N ALA A 241 6.20 -1.35 -2.12
CA ALA A 241 6.21 -0.19 -1.24
C ALA A 241 6.62 -0.57 0.20
N LEU A 242 6.20 -1.74 0.71
CA LEU A 242 6.66 -2.29 1.99
C LEU A 242 8.17 -2.52 1.98
N ALA A 243 8.70 -3.12 0.91
CA ALA A 243 10.13 -3.40 0.78
C ALA A 243 10.97 -2.11 0.77
N VAL A 244 10.60 -1.11 -0.03
CA VAL A 244 11.30 0.18 -0.10
C VAL A 244 11.30 0.89 1.25
N ARG A 245 10.14 0.95 1.93
CA ARG A 245 10.05 1.51 3.29
C ARG A 245 10.93 0.76 4.26
N SER A 246 10.95 -0.57 4.18
CA SER A 246 11.73 -1.41 5.08
C SER A 246 13.23 -1.20 4.90
N VAL A 247 13.71 -1.06 3.65
CA VAL A 247 15.12 -0.73 3.36
C VAL A 247 15.49 0.62 4.00
N ILE A 248 14.65 1.65 3.84
CA ILE A 248 14.90 2.97 4.45
C ILE A 248 14.90 2.89 5.98
N GLY A 249 13.93 2.19 6.56
CA GLY A 249 13.85 1.99 8.01
C GLY A 249 15.04 1.22 8.58
N ALA A 250 15.49 0.18 7.88
CA ALA A 250 16.67 -0.58 8.24
C ALA A 250 17.94 0.25 8.08
N LEU A 251 18.05 1.04 7.01
CA LEU A 251 19.20 1.90 6.78
C LEU A 251 19.40 2.87 7.94
N TRP A 252 18.33 3.55 8.37
CA TRP A 252 18.38 4.42 9.54
C TRP A 252 18.80 3.67 10.81
N ALA A 253 18.31 2.44 11.03
CA ALA A 253 18.68 1.65 12.21
C ALA A 253 20.18 1.32 12.26
N TYR A 254 20.83 1.17 11.11
CA TYR A 254 22.28 0.91 11.04
C TYR A 254 23.12 2.19 11.09
N THR A 255 22.63 3.30 10.55
CA THR A 255 23.42 4.53 10.43
C THR A 255 23.17 5.53 11.55
N HIS A 256 22.10 5.43 12.35
CA HIS A 256 21.74 6.48 13.31
C HIS A 256 22.86 6.85 14.31
N GLU A 257 23.70 5.88 14.68
CA GLU A 257 24.78 6.05 15.65
C GLU A 257 26.04 6.64 15.01
N THR A 258 26.25 6.37 13.72
CA THR A 258 27.47 6.75 12.99
C THR A 258 27.26 8.00 12.15
N ASP A 259 26.22 8.01 11.32
CA ASP A 259 25.77 9.14 10.50
C ASP A 259 24.23 9.18 10.43
N PRO A 260 23.57 10.00 11.27
CA PRO A 260 22.13 10.14 11.26
C PRO A 260 21.60 10.85 10.01
N THR A 261 22.46 11.56 9.26
CA THR A 261 22.08 12.28 8.05
C THR A 261 22.04 11.38 6.81
N PHE A 262 22.75 10.25 6.85
CA PHE A 262 22.86 9.33 5.72
C PHE A 262 21.50 8.87 5.19
N ALA A 263 20.60 8.44 6.08
CA ALA A 263 19.27 7.96 5.68
C ALA A 263 18.42 9.07 5.03
N PHE A 264 18.56 10.32 5.48
CA PHE A 264 17.86 11.46 4.90
C PHE A 264 18.43 11.84 3.53
N ARG A 265 19.76 11.83 3.38
CA ARG A 265 20.41 12.01 2.07
C ARG A 265 20.00 10.91 1.09
N PHE A 266 19.90 9.66 1.55
CA PHE A 266 19.42 8.56 0.73
C PHE A 266 17.97 8.79 0.24
N ILE A 267 17.09 9.32 1.11
CA ILE A 267 15.73 9.73 0.73
C ILE A 267 15.77 10.89 -0.28
N ASP A 268 16.66 11.86 -0.09
CA ASP A 268 16.83 12.97 -1.03
C ASP A 268 17.21 12.46 -2.43
N ASP A 269 18.20 11.58 -2.50
CA ASP A 269 18.75 11.05 -3.75
C ASP A 269 17.74 10.16 -4.51
N HIS A 270 16.92 9.37 -3.81
CA HIS A 270 16.04 8.37 -4.44
C HIS A 270 14.57 8.79 -4.54
N ILE A 271 14.08 9.62 -3.62
CA ILE A 271 12.65 10.00 -3.52
C ILE A 271 12.46 11.45 -3.95
N LEU A 272 13.18 12.40 -3.34
CA LEU A 272 12.99 13.83 -3.58
C LEU A 272 13.70 14.34 -4.85
N SER A 273 14.62 13.56 -5.42
CA SER A 273 15.22 13.82 -6.74
C SER A 273 14.21 13.76 -7.89
N ARG A 274 13.03 13.20 -7.66
CA ARG A 274 11.94 13.12 -8.64
C ARG A 274 11.33 14.50 -8.88
N LYS A 275 11.08 14.83 -10.14
CA LYS A 275 10.45 16.10 -10.51
C LYS A 275 8.95 16.07 -10.20
N LEU A 276 8.50 16.98 -9.34
CA LEU A 276 7.10 17.27 -9.10
C LEU A 276 6.83 18.75 -9.35
N ASP A 277 5.83 19.04 -10.18
CA ASP A 277 5.39 20.39 -10.49
C ASP A 277 4.18 20.74 -9.62
N VAL A 278 4.42 21.49 -8.53
CA VAL A 278 3.39 21.83 -7.53
C VAL A 278 2.29 22.70 -8.16
N THR A 279 2.60 23.49 -9.19
CA THR A 279 1.62 24.35 -9.86
C THR A 279 0.44 23.57 -10.44
N ARG A 280 0.66 22.30 -10.82
CA ARG A 280 -0.37 21.43 -11.41
C ARG A 280 -1.31 20.78 -10.38
N ILE A 281 -0.99 20.90 -9.09
CA ILE A 281 -1.78 20.29 -8.01
C ILE A 281 -2.93 21.21 -7.59
N PHE A 282 -2.81 22.51 -7.85
CA PHE A 282 -3.81 23.49 -7.44
C PHE A 282 -5.10 23.40 -8.27
N GLN A 283 -6.21 23.48 -7.57
CA GLN A 283 -7.54 23.68 -8.14
C GLN A 283 -8.25 24.76 -7.31
N PHE A 284 -8.53 25.91 -7.93
CA PHE A 284 -9.22 27.03 -7.29
C PHE A 284 -10.69 27.06 -7.68
N GLU A 285 -11.57 27.36 -6.73
CA GLU A 285 -13.01 27.55 -6.99
C GLU A 285 -13.34 29.03 -7.28
N GLN A 286 -12.99 29.93 -6.35
CA GLN A 286 -13.29 31.37 -6.45
C GLN A 286 -12.03 32.22 -6.22
N PRO A 287 -11.08 32.22 -7.17
CA PRO A 287 -9.75 32.81 -6.96
C PRO A 287 -9.78 34.33 -6.72
N ALA A 288 -10.71 35.06 -7.34
CA ALA A 288 -10.83 36.51 -7.13
C ALA A 288 -11.29 36.87 -5.70
N ARG A 289 -12.16 36.05 -5.10
CA ARG A 289 -12.65 36.26 -3.73
C ARG A 289 -11.55 35.93 -2.73
N GLU A 290 -10.87 34.81 -2.94
CA GLU A 290 -9.72 34.38 -2.13
C GLU A 290 -8.59 35.42 -2.16
N LEU A 291 -8.24 35.94 -3.33
CA LEU A 291 -7.24 36.99 -3.47
C LEU A 291 -7.63 38.29 -2.74
N ALA A 292 -8.91 38.66 -2.75
CA ALA A 292 -9.39 39.83 -2.02
C ALA A 292 -9.31 39.64 -0.49
N VAL A 293 -9.60 38.43 0.00
CA VAL A 293 -9.42 38.08 1.42
C VAL A 293 -7.93 38.07 1.78
N LEU A 294 -7.06 37.52 0.93
CA LEU A 294 -5.62 37.54 1.11
C LEU A 294 -5.09 38.98 1.21
N CYS A 295 -5.45 39.85 0.26
CA CYS A 295 -5.04 41.25 0.30
C CYS A 295 -5.50 41.95 1.59
N ARG A 296 -6.74 41.68 2.04
CA ARG A 296 -7.24 42.22 3.30
C ARG A 296 -6.44 41.72 4.51
N ARG A 297 -6.09 40.44 4.54
CA ARG A 297 -5.31 39.81 5.62
C ARG A 297 -3.90 40.40 5.71
N GLU A 298 -3.25 40.59 4.57
CA GLU A 298 -1.89 41.15 4.48
C GLU A 298 -1.87 42.70 4.51
N ASN A 299 -3.01 43.36 4.80
CA ASN A 299 -3.17 44.82 4.81
C ASN A 299 -2.77 45.51 3.49
N LEU A 300 -2.93 44.82 2.36
CA LEU A 300 -2.74 45.36 1.02
C LEU A 300 -4.00 46.07 0.53
N SER A 301 -3.84 47.01 -0.39
CA SER A 301 -4.98 47.67 -1.03
C SER A 301 -5.85 46.66 -1.79
N PRO A 302 -7.17 46.90 -1.93
CA PRO A 302 -8.06 45.93 -2.56
C PRO A 302 -7.62 45.62 -4.00
N PRO A 303 -7.61 44.35 -4.42
CA PRO A 303 -7.12 43.96 -5.73
C PRO A 303 -8.08 44.41 -6.84
N VAL A 304 -7.57 45.16 -7.81
CA VAL A 304 -8.33 45.64 -8.97
C VAL A 304 -7.78 45.03 -10.25
N SER A 305 -8.63 44.37 -11.02
CA SER A 305 -8.28 43.80 -12.33
C SER A 305 -8.36 44.87 -13.41
N LYS A 306 -7.26 45.10 -14.15
CA LYS A 306 -7.16 46.07 -15.24
C LYS A 306 -6.79 45.36 -16.55
N LEU A 307 -7.37 45.81 -17.66
CA LEU A 307 -7.00 45.33 -18.99
C LEU A 307 -5.66 45.96 -19.38
N LEU A 308 -4.68 45.11 -19.72
CA LEU A 308 -3.34 45.53 -20.13
C LEU A 308 -3.24 45.65 -21.65
N ALA A 309 -3.73 44.61 -22.33
CA ALA A 309 -3.75 44.55 -23.78
C ALA A 309 -4.94 43.71 -24.25
N GLU A 310 -5.42 44.00 -25.45
CA GLU A 310 -6.43 43.18 -26.11
C GLU A 310 -6.19 43.09 -27.60
N SER A 311 -6.58 41.96 -28.18
CA SER A 311 -6.57 41.74 -29.61
C SER A 311 -7.77 40.91 -30.04
N GLY A 312 -8.31 41.21 -31.21
CA GLY A 312 -9.37 40.42 -31.84
C GLY A 312 -10.68 40.35 -31.06
N ARG A 313 -11.07 41.39 -30.32
CA ARG A 313 -12.27 41.43 -29.43
C ARG A 313 -13.55 40.87 -30.06
N LEU A 314 -13.78 41.14 -31.35
CA LEU A 314 -14.96 40.70 -32.11
C LEU A 314 -14.68 39.46 -33.00
N SER A 315 -13.60 38.72 -32.71
CA SER A 315 -13.24 37.48 -33.39
C SER A 315 -13.72 36.25 -32.63
N LYS A 316 -13.60 35.07 -33.24
CA LYS A 316 -13.92 33.79 -32.59
C LYS A 316 -12.96 33.44 -31.44
N ALA A 317 -11.72 33.91 -31.52
CA ALA A 317 -10.65 33.64 -30.56
C ALA A 317 -9.96 34.96 -30.17
N PRO A 318 -10.66 35.84 -29.42
CA PRO A 318 -10.05 37.06 -28.90
C PRO A 318 -8.98 36.70 -27.85
N VAL A 319 -8.05 37.61 -27.62
CA VAL A 319 -7.05 37.49 -26.54
C VAL A 319 -7.14 38.74 -25.68
N PHE A 320 -7.50 38.55 -24.42
CA PHE A 320 -7.48 39.59 -23.39
C PHE A 320 -6.38 39.30 -22.39
N ILE A 321 -5.50 40.28 -22.18
CA ILE A 321 -4.46 40.21 -21.14
C ILE A 321 -4.90 41.14 -20.00
N VAL A 322 -5.09 40.56 -18.82
CA VAL A 322 -5.56 41.26 -17.62
C VAL A 322 -4.50 41.13 -16.53
N GLY A 323 -4.18 42.25 -15.89
CA GLY A 323 -3.34 42.29 -14.70
C GLY A 323 -4.18 42.57 -13.47
N VAL A 324 -3.89 41.91 -12.36
CA VAL A 324 -4.46 42.24 -11.04
C VAL A 324 -3.47 43.12 -10.29
N PHE A 325 -3.91 44.30 -9.90
CA PHE A 325 -3.10 45.29 -9.20
C PHE A 325 -3.60 45.51 -7.77
N SER A 326 -2.66 45.62 -6.83
CA SER A 326 -2.91 46.22 -5.52
C SER A 326 -2.18 47.56 -5.51
N GLY A 327 -2.94 48.65 -5.69
CA GLY A 327 -2.39 50.00 -5.79
C GLY A 327 -1.57 50.15 -7.07
N ALA A 328 -0.26 50.31 -6.91
CA ALA A 328 0.70 50.39 -8.02
C ALA A 328 1.33 49.04 -8.40
N GLU A 329 1.30 48.04 -7.50
CA GLU A 329 1.99 46.76 -7.70
C GLU A 329 1.11 45.77 -8.48
N LYS A 330 1.71 45.11 -9.49
CA LYS A 330 1.06 44.04 -10.24
C LYS A 330 1.28 42.70 -9.54
N LEU A 331 0.24 42.17 -8.92
CA LEU A 331 0.27 40.88 -8.21
C LEU A 331 0.30 39.69 -9.16
N GLY A 332 -0.53 39.75 -10.21
CA GLY A 332 -0.70 38.64 -11.15
C GLY A 332 -1.11 39.10 -12.53
N GLU A 333 -0.90 38.24 -13.51
CA GLU A 333 -1.23 38.45 -14.91
C GLU A 333 -1.87 37.19 -15.48
N GLY A 334 -2.89 37.36 -16.31
CA GLY A 334 -3.59 36.24 -16.94
C GLY A 334 -4.14 36.62 -18.30
N PHE A 335 -4.05 35.68 -19.23
CA PHE A 335 -4.61 35.81 -20.56
C PHE A 335 -5.81 34.88 -20.73
N GLY A 336 -6.81 35.28 -21.50
CA GLY A 336 -8.00 34.46 -21.75
C GLY A 336 -8.79 34.88 -22.98
N SER A 337 -9.68 34.01 -23.43
CA SER A 337 -10.59 34.26 -24.57
C SER A 337 -11.82 35.07 -24.15
N SER A 338 -12.00 35.32 -22.85
CA SER A 338 -12.99 36.26 -22.35
C SER A 338 -12.40 37.12 -21.24
N LEU A 339 -12.96 38.31 -21.03
CA LEU A 339 -12.56 39.19 -19.92
C LEU A 339 -12.72 38.47 -18.56
N LYS A 340 -13.75 37.63 -18.42
CA LYS A 340 -14.00 36.85 -17.18
C LYS A 340 -12.94 35.77 -16.98
N GLU A 341 -12.55 35.06 -18.03
CA GLU A 341 -11.50 34.05 -18.01
C GLU A 341 -10.13 34.65 -17.72
N ALA A 342 -9.77 35.73 -18.42
CA ALA A 342 -8.50 36.45 -18.20
C ALA A 342 -8.41 36.98 -16.76
N LYS A 343 -9.51 37.56 -16.24
CA LYS A 343 -9.62 38.00 -14.84
C LYS A 343 -9.43 36.84 -13.85
N ALA A 344 -10.07 35.70 -14.09
CA ALA A 344 -9.93 34.54 -13.22
C ALA A 344 -8.49 34.00 -13.23
N ARG A 345 -7.87 33.87 -14.41
CA ARG A 345 -6.48 33.42 -14.55
C ARG A 345 -5.46 34.37 -13.93
N ALA A 346 -5.69 35.67 -14.04
CA ALA A 346 -4.82 36.66 -13.40
C ALA A 346 -4.88 36.58 -11.87
N ALA A 347 -6.06 36.26 -11.32
CA ALA A 347 -6.21 36.00 -9.89
C ALA A 347 -5.56 34.67 -9.46
N THR A 348 -5.68 33.60 -10.25
CA THR A 348 -5.00 32.32 -9.94
C THR A 348 -3.48 32.45 -10.01
N ASP A 349 -2.94 33.22 -10.96
CA ASP A 349 -1.50 33.50 -11.05
C ASP A 349 -0.99 34.23 -9.79
N ALA A 350 -1.73 35.25 -9.33
CA ALA A 350 -1.39 35.94 -8.08
C ALA A 350 -1.40 34.99 -6.86
N LEU A 351 -2.41 34.11 -6.74
CA LEU A 351 -2.48 33.12 -5.68
C LEU A 351 -1.37 32.07 -5.78
N MET A 352 -1.04 31.61 -7.00
CA MET A 352 0.06 30.67 -7.22
C MET A 352 1.40 31.27 -6.81
N LYS A 353 1.67 32.54 -7.15
CA LYS A 353 2.87 33.26 -6.70
C LYS A 353 2.95 33.37 -5.19
N TRP A 354 1.81 33.59 -4.52
CA TRP A 354 1.74 33.62 -3.07
C TRP A 354 2.03 32.25 -2.44
N TYR A 355 1.34 31.20 -2.89
CA TYR A 355 1.42 29.87 -2.29
C TYR A 355 2.67 29.08 -2.67
N CYS A 356 3.16 29.22 -3.90
CA CYS A 356 4.37 28.57 -4.42
C CYS A 356 5.64 29.40 -4.17
N TYR A 357 5.59 30.36 -3.25
CA TYR A 357 6.76 31.14 -2.87
C TYR A 357 7.86 30.23 -2.30
N GLU A 358 9.06 30.29 -2.90
CA GLU A 358 10.24 29.57 -2.44
C GLU A 358 11.21 30.57 -1.78
N PRO A 359 11.54 30.43 -0.48
CA PRO A 359 12.51 31.28 0.19
C PRO A 359 13.94 31.00 -0.30
N VAL A 360 14.79 32.02 -0.30
CA VAL A 360 16.19 31.89 -0.70
C VAL A 360 16.98 31.18 0.40
N GLN A 361 17.95 30.34 0.02
CA GLN A 361 18.84 29.67 0.99
C GLN A 361 19.56 30.72 1.85
N GLY A 362 19.39 30.64 3.18
CA GLY A 362 19.95 31.58 4.16
C GLY A 362 18.96 32.60 4.72
N GLN A 363 17.74 32.67 4.18
CA GLN A 363 16.65 33.43 4.80
C GLN A 363 16.19 32.73 6.10
N ALA A 364 15.74 33.52 7.08
CA ALA A 364 15.12 32.96 8.29
C ALA A 364 13.91 32.08 7.92
N PRO A 365 13.63 30.99 8.66
CA PRO A 365 12.50 30.11 8.39
C PRO A 365 11.19 30.89 8.31
N VAL A 366 10.56 30.87 7.13
CA VAL A 366 9.28 31.54 6.90
C VAL A 366 8.17 30.62 7.38
N ILE A 367 7.36 31.12 8.30
CA ILE A 367 6.17 30.42 8.81
C ILE A 367 4.94 31.20 8.32
N ASP A 368 4.08 30.53 7.57
CA ASP A 368 2.85 31.12 7.05
C ASP A 368 1.78 31.19 8.17
N PRO A 369 0.96 32.26 8.22
CA PRO A 369 -0.20 32.33 9.13
C PRO A 369 -1.33 31.35 8.80
N GLY A 370 -1.15 30.48 7.80
CA GLY A 370 -2.09 29.44 7.39
C GLY A 370 -2.85 29.79 6.11
N ALA A 371 -3.61 28.81 5.62
CA ALA A 371 -4.39 28.95 4.40
C ALA A 371 -5.43 30.09 4.50
N VAL A 372 -5.72 30.73 3.38
CA VAL A 372 -6.75 31.78 3.30
C VAL A 372 -8.12 31.12 3.42
N ILE A 373 -8.91 31.54 4.42
CA ILE A 373 -10.28 31.04 4.65
C ILE A 373 -11.26 32.07 4.11
N VAL A 374 -12.13 31.66 3.19
CA VAL A 374 -12.92 32.55 2.31
C VAL A 374 -14.41 32.50 2.57
#